data_AF-A0A4R4QWE5-F1
#
_entry.id   AF-A0A4R4QWE5-F1
#
_cell.length_a   1.000
_cell.length_b   1.000
_cell.length_c   1.000
_cell.angle_alpha   90.00
_cell.angle_beta   90.00
_cell.angle_gamma   90.00
#
_symmetry.space_group_name_H-M   'P 1'
#
loop_
_entity.id
_entity.type
_entity.pdbx_description
1 polymer ?
#
loop_
_entity_poly.entity_id
_entity_poly.type
_entity_poly.pdbx_seq_one_letter_code
_entity_poly.pdbx_strand_id
1 'polypeptide(L)'
;MLDGLDDIGWRRLGHAYGAADDVPDLIRALRSADPAARDDALGTLYTTVFHQGSRYEASAYAVPFLLELLSDPATPDRPAILALVTSLAIGYDEAVLPDGFPIGSYRRAAEGGRDLLAAKPAPWSGEHQATKEYVEYTYVESLDAADQARLWAYVDVAVYDAARAGVPLFRHLLADPDPWVRTGAAYALAWFPEEAAGSVAALARATDVSQVTGAGAVEVATMLVASGLLNAAPDHRWLADPPAGGPVRRRRRTGTGAGPGGRPHDGRGADDLDRRPARRDGRPDGRRLAAVPQR
;
A
#
# COMPACT_ATOMS: atom_id res chain seq x y z
N MET A 1 -13.77 -6.91 19.15
CA MET A 1 -12.64 -6.71 18.21
C MET A 1 -12.68 -7.84 17.21
N LEU A 2 -12.61 -7.47 15.93
CA LEU A 2 -13.00 -8.29 14.79
C LEU A 2 -14.49 -8.68 14.87
N ASP A 3 -15.32 -7.77 15.38
CA ASP A 3 -16.73 -8.05 15.63
C ASP A 3 -17.48 -8.15 14.29
N GLY A 4 -18.21 -9.24 14.07
CA GLY A 4 -18.91 -9.49 12.81
C GLY A 4 -18.03 -10.06 11.69
N LEU A 5 -16.75 -10.40 11.95
CA LEU A 5 -15.87 -11.03 10.95
C LEU A 5 -16.46 -12.35 10.43
N ASP A 6 -17.05 -13.16 11.30
CA ASP A 6 -17.68 -14.45 10.95
C ASP A 6 -19.08 -14.31 10.36
N ASP A 7 -19.71 -13.13 10.47
CA ASP A 7 -21.06 -12.89 9.96
C ASP A 7 -21.06 -12.66 8.43
N ILE A 8 -19.89 -12.37 7.86
CA ILE A 8 -19.72 -12.19 6.42
C ILE A 8 -19.65 -13.55 5.73
N GLY A 9 -20.43 -13.71 4.66
CA GLY A 9 -20.40 -14.90 3.81
C GLY A 9 -19.15 -14.94 2.91
N TRP A 10 -17.95 -15.01 3.48
CA TRP A 10 -16.65 -14.93 2.78
C TRP A 10 -16.50 -15.88 1.59
N ARG A 11 -17.09 -17.07 1.69
CA ARG A 11 -17.17 -18.08 0.62
C ARG A 11 -17.87 -17.59 -0.65
N ARG A 12 -18.72 -16.56 -0.53
CA ARG A 12 -19.44 -15.93 -1.64
C ARG A 12 -18.70 -14.72 -2.21
N LEU A 13 -17.62 -14.27 -1.57
CA LEU A 13 -16.79 -13.16 -2.03
C LEU A 13 -15.58 -13.71 -2.80
N GLY A 14 -15.15 -12.96 -3.81
CA GLY A 14 -13.97 -13.29 -4.60
C GLY A 14 -12.73 -12.47 -4.22
N HIS A 15 -11.58 -13.11 -4.28
CA HIS A 15 -10.24 -12.51 -4.25
C HIS A 15 -9.40 -13.04 -5.44
N ALA A 16 -8.11 -12.68 -5.55
CA ALA A 16 -7.24 -13.05 -6.68
C ALA A 16 -7.25 -14.52 -7.11
N TYR A 17 -7.44 -15.46 -6.16
CA TYR A 17 -7.40 -16.91 -6.40
C TYR A 17 -8.76 -17.61 -6.19
N GLY A 18 -9.89 -16.90 -6.30
CA GLY A 18 -11.23 -17.47 -6.15
C GLY A 18 -11.91 -17.09 -4.84
N ALA A 19 -12.60 -18.03 -4.19
CA ALA A 19 -13.37 -17.78 -2.96
C ALA A 19 -12.47 -17.35 -1.79
N ALA A 20 -12.90 -16.33 -1.06
CA ALA A 20 -12.14 -15.66 0.01
C ALA A 20 -12.35 -16.25 1.42
N ASP A 21 -12.61 -17.56 1.51
CA ASP A 21 -12.94 -18.24 2.76
C ASP A 21 -11.78 -18.37 3.77
N ASP A 22 -10.56 -18.09 3.31
CA ASP A 22 -9.32 -18.02 4.08
C ASP A 22 -9.07 -16.64 4.72
N VAL A 23 -9.64 -15.56 4.16
CA VAL A 23 -9.41 -14.18 4.61
C VAL A 23 -9.66 -13.95 6.11
N PRO A 24 -10.71 -14.51 6.75
CA PRO A 24 -10.93 -14.34 8.19
C PRO A 24 -9.75 -14.83 9.04
N ASP A 25 -9.18 -15.98 8.69
CA ASP A 25 -8.08 -16.57 9.44
C ASP A 25 -6.79 -15.80 9.22
N LEU A 26 -6.56 -15.28 8.01
CA LEU A 26 -5.46 -14.37 7.71
C LEU A 26 -5.55 -13.07 8.55
N ILE A 27 -6.74 -12.46 8.65
CA ILE A 27 -6.95 -11.25 9.46
C ILE A 27 -6.68 -11.53 10.94
N ARG A 28 -7.13 -12.67 11.49
CA ARG A 28 -6.82 -13.06 12.87
C ARG A 28 -5.32 -13.30 13.08
N ALA A 29 -4.66 -13.93 12.11
CA ALA A 29 -3.25 -14.25 12.17
C ALA A 29 -2.35 -13.00 12.23
N LEU A 30 -2.81 -11.84 11.76
CA LEU A 30 -2.11 -10.56 11.97
C LEU A 30 -1.92 -10.19 13.45
N ARG A 31 -2.67 -10.78 14.39
CA ARG A 31 -2.45 -10.61 15.84
C ARG A 31 -1.71 -11.78 16.50
N SER A 32 -1.17 -12.71 15.71
CA SER A 32 -0.43 -13.86 16.25
C SER A 32 0.76 -13.40 17.09
N ALA A 33 1.02 -14.12 18.19
CA ALA A 33 2.24 -13.92 18.98
C ALA A 33 3.49 -14.30 18.19
N ASP A 34 3.37 -15.19 17.20
CA ASP A 34 4.46 -15.60 16.31
C ASP A 34 4.65 -14.59 15.16
N PRO A 35 5.80 -13.87 15.09
CA PRO A 35 6.09 -12.95 14.00
C PRO A 35 6.07 -13.58 12.61
N ALA A 36 6.47 -14.85 12.48
CA ALA A 36 6.47 -15.53 11.17
C ALA A 36 5.05 -15.75 10.67
N ALA A 37 4.13 -16.12 11.56
CA ALA A 37 2.71 -16.26 11.22
C ALA A 37 2.08 -14.91 10.81
N ARG A 38 2.51 -13.79 11.41
CA ARG A 38 2.03 -12.46 11.01
C ARG A 38 2.54 -12.05 9.63
N ASP A 39 3.82 -12.29 9.36
CA ASP A 39 4.45 -11.99 8.08
C ASP A 39 3.82 -12.82 6.93
N ASP A 40 3.62 -14.12 7.16
CA ASP A 40 2.95 -15.01 6.21
C ASP A 40 1.49 -14.58 5.94
N ALA A 41 0.75 -14.21 6.99
CA ALA A 41 -0.61 -13.72 6.86
C ALA A 41 -0.67 -12.40 6.07
N LEU A 42 0.22 -11.46 6.36
CA LEU A 42 0.30 -10.19 5.65
C LEU A 42 0.70 -10.39 4.19
N GLY A 43 1.71 -11.22 3.91
CA GLY A 43 2.14 -11.57 2.56
C GLY A 43 1.04 -12.26 1.76
N THR A 44 0.26 -13.13 2.40
CA THR A 44 -0.89 -13.79 1.78
C THR A 44 -2.00 -12.79 1.47
N LEU A 45 -2.30 -11.84 2.36
CA LEU A 45 -3.24 -10.74 2.06
C LEU A 45 -2.78 -9.88 0.87
N TYR A 46 -1.47 -9.62 0.74
CA TYR A 46 -0.84 -8.93 -0.40
C TYR A 46 -0.80 -9.72 -1.71
N THR A 47 -1.24 -10.97 -1.72
CA THR A 47 -1.40 -11.79 -2.94
C THR A 47 -2.85 -12.22 -3.20
N THR A 48 -3.75 -12.01 -2.24
CA THR A 48 -5.16 -12.42 -2.32
C THR A 48 -6.09 -11.23 -2.49
N VAL A 49 -6.32 -10.45 -1.42
CA VAL A 49 -7.19 -9.27 -1.42
C VAL A 49 -6.52 -8.04 -2.05
N PHE A 50 -5.22 -8.10 -2.26
CA PHE A 50 -4.49 -7.19 -3.13
C PHE A 50 -3.59 -8.06 -4.00
N HIS A 51 -3.57 -7.87 -5.32
CA HIS A 51 -2.65 -8.64 -6.16
C HIS A 51 -2.21 -7.81 -7.37
N GLN A 52 -0.91 -7.51 -7.44
CA GLN A 52 -0.33 -6.71 -8.53
C GLN A 52 -1.07 -5.38 -8.77
N GLY A 53 -1.44 -4.68 -7.69
CA GLY A 53 -2.17 -3.42 -7.75
C GLY A 53 -3.68 -3.58 -7.93
N SER A 54 -4.19 -4.77 -8.24
CA SER A 54 -5.62 -5.05 -8.39
C SER A 54 -6.28 -5.30 -7.03
N ARG A 55 -7.54 -4.87 -6.91
CA ARG A 55 -8.39 -5.10 -5.75
C ARG A 55 -9.61 -5.92 -6.17
N TYR A 56 -10.23 -6.58 -5.20
CA TYR A 56 -11.27 -7.57 -5.41
C TYR A 56 -12.48 -7.28 -4.52
N GLU A 57 -13.57 -7.99 -4.74
CA GLU A 57 -14.77 -7.85 -3.92
C GLU A 57 -14.46 -8.05 -2.42
N ALA A 58 -13.71 -9.10 -2.07
CA ALA A 58 -13.31 -9.40 -0.69
C ALA A 58 -12.48 -8.29 -0.04
N SER A 59 -11.75 -7.49 -0.83
CA SER A 59 -10.93 -6.38 -0.34
C SER A 59 -11.77 -5.35 0.43
N ALA A 60 -12.94 -4.99 -0.09
CA ALA A 60 -13.80 -3.98 0.54
C ALA A 60 -14.35 -4.47 1.89
N TYR A 61 -14.57 -5.78 2.01
CA TYR A 61 -15.02 -6.43 3.24
C TYR A 61 -13.89 -6.65 4.25
N ALA A 62 -12.64 -6.79 3.81
CA ALA A 62 -11.49 -6.96 4.69
C ALA A 62 -11.09 -5.65 5.39
N VAL A 63 -11.21 -4.52 4.69
CA VAL A 63 -10.74 -3.21 5.18
C VAL A 63 -11.30 -2.81 6.56
N PRO A 64 -12.61 -2.92 6.85
CA PRO A 64 -13.14 -2.58 8.18
C PRO A 64 -12.43 -3.29 9.33
N PHE A 65 -12.07 -4.56 9.16
CA PHE A 65 -11.36 -5.33 10.17
C PHE A 65 -9.89 -4.94 10.29
N LEU A 66 -9.24 -4.59 9.17
CA LEU A 66 -7.90 -4.02 9.20
C LEU A 66 -7.89 -2.66 9.93
N LEU A 67 -8.95 -1.86 9.79
CA LEU A 67 -9.13 -0.61 10.55
C LEU A 67 -9.35 -0.88 12.05
N GLU A 68 -10.13 -1.90 12.42
CA GLU A 68 -10.25 -2.32 13.82
C GLU A 68 -8.89 -2.72 14.42
N LEU A 69 -8.08 -3.49 13.68
CA LEU A 69 -6.72 -3.85 14.08
C LEU A 69 -5.84 -2.61 14.30
N LEU A 70 -5.91 -1.63 13.40
CA LEU A 70 -5.16 -0.36 13.53
C LEU A 70 -5.62 0.48 14.74
N SER A 71 -6.89 0.37 15.13
CA SER A 71 -7.45 1.09 16.27
C SER A 71 -7.02 0.54 17.63
N ASP A 72 -6.56 -0.70 17.70
CA ASP A 72 -6.03 -1.32 18.92
C ASP A 72 -4.52 -1.08 19.05
N PRO A 73 -4.06 -0.31 20.05
CA PRO A 73 -2.63 -0.10 20.29
C PRO A 73 -1.86 -1.38 20.63
N ALA A 74 -2.54 -2.46 21.06
CA ALA A 74 -1.92 -3.75 21.34
C ALA A 74 -1.69 -4.61 20.07
N THR A 75 -2.20 -4.19 18.90
CA THR A 75 -1.94 -4.87 17.64
C THR A 75 -0.45 -4.72 17.25
N PRO A 76 0.26 -5.82 16.99
CA PRO A 76 1.64 -5.77 16.49
C PRO A 76 1.68 -5.27 15.03
N ASP A 77 2.82 -4.75 14.61
CA ASP A 77 3.12 -4.42 13.20
C ASP A 77 2.09 -3.50 12.51
N ARG A 78 1.41 -2.62 13.28
CA ARG A 78 0.46 -1.62 12.76
C ARG A 78 0.96 -0.81 11.54
N PRO A 79 2.25 -0.40 11.44
CA PRO A 79 2.74 0.26 10.23
C PRO A 79 2.55 -0.57 8.95
N ALA A 80 2.72 -1.90 9.03
CA ALA A 80 2.57 -2.80 7.90
C ALA A 80 1.10 -2.99 7.50
N ILE A 81 0.19 -3.08 8.49
CA ILE A 81 -1.26 -3.10 8.25
C ILE A 81 -1.72 -1.79 7.59
N LEU A 82 -1.17 -0.65 8.03
CA LEU A 82 -1.49 0.66 7.49
C LEU A 82 -1.02 0.81 6.04
N ALA A 83 0.15 0.25 5.71
CA ALA A 83 0.63 0.14 4.34
C ALA A 83 -0.32 -0.70 3.47
N LEU A 84 -0.79 -1.85 3.95
CA LEU A 84 -1.77 -2.68 3.23
C LEU A 84 -3.08 -1.93 2.99
N VAL A 85 -3.65 -1.29 4.01
CA VAL A 85 -4.89 -0.49 3.86
C VAL A 85 -4.70 0.63 2.84
N THR A 86 -3.53 1.27 2.81
CA THR A 86 -3.23 2.30 1.82
C THR A 86 -3.13 1.72 0.41
N SER A 87 -2.42 0.59 0.22
CA SER A 87 -2.36 -0.12 -1.07
C SER A 87 -3.74 -0.58 -1.54
N LEU A 88 -4.60 -1.04 -0.63
CA LEU A 88 -5.99 -1.38 -0.96
C LEU A 88 -6.78 -0.16 -1.45
N ALA A 89 -6.58 1.00 -0.82
CA ALA A 89 -7.29 2.23 -1.19
C ALA A 89 -6.95 2.72 -2.61
N ILE A 90 -5.67 2.65 -3.03
CA ILE A 90 -5.22 3.32 -4.25
C ILE A 90 -4.57 2.42 -5.31
N GLY A 91 -4.29 1.16 -5.01
CA GLY A 91 -3.40 0.37 -5.83
C GLY A 91 -1.94 0.67 -5.51
N TYR A 92 -1.15 0.86 -6.56
CA TYR A 92 0.23 1.32 -6.49
C TYR A 92 0.28 2.85 -6.62
N ASP A 93 1.04 3.52 -5.76
CA ASP A 93 1.09 4.98 -5.72
C ASP A 93 1.77 5.58 -6.97
N GLU A 94 2.68 4.84 -7.60
CA GLU A 94 3.33 5.27 -8.83
C GLU A 94 2.34 5.45 -10.00
N ALA A 95 1.14 4.87 -9.92
CA ALA A 95 0.10 5.05 -10.92
C ALA A 95 -0.63 6.41 -10.82
N VAL A 96 -0.50 7.11 -9.69
CA VAL A 96 -1.24 8.35 -9.39
C VAL A 96 -0.36 9.53 -8.97
N LEU A 97 0.93 9.29 -8.71
CA LEU A 97 1.90 10.37 -8.52
C LEU A 97 2.23 11.07 -9.85
N PRO A 98 2.47 12.40 -9.82
CA PRO A 98 2.49 13.30 -8.65
C PRO A 98 1.14 13.96 -8.33
N ASP A 99 0.09 13.69 -9.09
CA ASP A 99 -1.16 14.47 -9.08
C ASP A 99 -2.13 14.10 -7.94
N GLY A 100 -1.92 12.95 -7.28
CA GLY A 100 -2.80 12.42 -6.24
C GLY A 100 -3.92 11.54 -6.80
N PHE A 101 -4.70 10.91 -5.92
CA PHE A 101 -5.67 9.89 -6.33
C PHE A 101 -6.91 10.51 -7.02
N PRO A 102 -7.20 10.22 -8.31
CA PRO A 102 -8.24 10.92 -9.06
C PRO A 102 -9.63 10.28 -8.86
N ILE A 103 -10.09 10.17 -7.62
CA ILE A 103 -11.33 9.46 -7.23
C ILE A 103 -12.56 9.89 -8.05
N GLY A 104 -12.67 11.15 -8.44
CA GLY A 104 -13.78 11.63 -9.27
C GLY A 104 -13.88 10.92 -10.63
N SER A 105 -12.75 10.52 -11.23
CA SER A 105 -12.73 9.74 -12.48
C SER A 105 -13.13 8.29 -12.25
N TYR A 106 -12.67 7.68 -11.16
CA TYR A 106 -13.05 6.31 -10.76
C TYR A 106 -14.55 6.22 -10.48
N ARG A 107 -15.13 7.18 -9.76
CA ARG A 107 -16.57 7.23 -9.48
C ARG A 107 -17.42 7.30 -10.75
N ARG A 108 -17.02 8.10 -11.75
CA ARG A 108 -17.71 8.15 -13.05
C ARG A 108 -17.59 6.83 -13.82
N ALA A 109 -16.40 6.22 -13.81
CA ALA A 109 -16.19 4.93 -14.47
C ALA A 109 -16.98 3.80 -13.79
N ALA A 110 -17.22 3.89 -12.49
CA ALA A 110 -17.95 2.90 -11.70
C ALA A 110 -19.48 2.91 -11.90
N GLU A 111 -20.04 3.87 -12.64
CA GLU A 111 -21.49 3.95 -12.88
C GLU A 111 -22.02 2.66 -13.52
N GLY A 112 -23.01 2.02 -12.87
CA GLY A 112 -23.57 0.72 -13.27
C GLY A 112 -22.77 -0.50 -12.83
N GLY A 113 -21.53 -0.34 -12.33
CA GLY A 113 -20.68 -1.46 -11.91
C GLY A 113 -21.22 -2.25 -10.72
N ARG A 114 -22.06 -1.62 -9.87
CA ARG A 114 -22.75 -2.29 -8.76
C ARG A 114 -23.65 -3.42 -9.23
N ASP A 115 -24.42 -3.18 -10.29
CA ASP A 115 -25.39 -4.15 -10.80
C ASP A 115 -24.67 -5.31 -11.48
N LEU A 116 -23.54 -5.04 -12.14
CA LEU A 116 -22.64 -6.07 -12.66
C LEU A 116 -22.08 -6.94 -11.51
N LEU A 117 -21.57 -6.32 -10.44
CA LEU A 117 -21.06 -7.10 -9.31
C LEU A 117 -22.17 -7.94 -8.66
N ALA A 118 -23.39 -7.41 -8.53
CA ALA A 118 -24.53 -8.14 -7.98
C ALA A 118 -25.00 -9.30 -8.87
N ALA A 119 -24.82 -9.20 -10.19
CA ALA A 119 -25.12 -10.26 -11.15
C ALA A 119 -24.03 -11.35 -11.22
N LYS A 120 -22.83 -11.10 -10.66
CA LYS A 120 -21.73 -12.06 -10.60
C LYS A 120 -22.16 -13.32 -9.83
N PRO A 121 -21.99 -14.52 -10.40
CA PRO A 121 -22.23 -15.77 -9.68
C PRO A 121 -21.26 -15.92 -8.49
N ALA A 122 -21.69 -16.62 -7.43
CA ALA A 122 -20.84 -16.85 -6.27
C ALA A 122 -19.58 -17.67 -6.64
N PRO A 123 -18.38 -17.31 -6.14
CA PRO A 123 -17.14 -18.06 -6.43
C PRO A 123 -17.13 -19.51 -5.94
N TRP A 124 -17.96 -19.84 -4.95
CA TRP A 124 -18.12 -21.21 -4.48
C TRP A 124 -19.58 -21.46 -4.05
N SER A 125 -20.18 -22.54 -4.57
CA SER A 125 -21.56 -22.96 -4.28
C SER A 125 -21.65 -24.04 -3.19
N GLY A 126 -20.54 -24.66 -2.79
CA GLY A 126 -20.53 -25.73 -1.79
C GLY A 126 -20.42 -27.16 -2.34
N GLU A 127 -20.49 -27.35 -3.67
CA GLU A 127 -20.67 -28.69 -4.25
C GLU A 127 -19.36 -29.47 -4.45
N HIS A 128 -18.27 -28.83 -4.89
CA HIS A 128 -16.96 -29.47 -5.02
C HIS A 128 -15.81 -28.50 -4.72
N GLN A 129 -14.82 -28.96 -3.93
CA GLN A 129 -13.63 -28.15 -3.59
C GLN A 129 -12.64 -28.04 -4.76
N ALA A 130 -12.66 -29.03 -5.68
CA ALA A 130 -11.90 -29.02 -6.93
C ALA A 130 -12.48 -28.05 -7.99
N THR A 131 -13.70 -27.55 -7.79
CA THR A 131 -14.34 -26.50 -8.59
C THR A 131 -14.40 -25.18 -7.82
N LYS A 132 -13.33 -24.81 -7.09
CA LYS A 132 -13.02 -23.39 -6.76
C LYS A 132 -12.71 -22.60 -8.06
N GLU A 133 -13.47 -22.90 -9.12
CA GLU A 133 -13.30 -22.40 -10.48
C GLU A 133 -13.22 -20.88 -10.42
N TYR A 134 -12.44 -20.29 -11.32
CA TYR A 134 -12.31 -18.84 -11.42
C TYR A 134 -13.60 -18.23 -11.99
N VAL A 135 -14.73 -18.40 -11.29
CA VAL A 135 -16.05 -17.87 -11.61
C VAL A 135 -15.96 -16.37 -11.87
N GLU A 136 -15.12 -15.68 -11.10
CA GLU A 136 -14.84 -14.26 -11.31
C GLU A 136 -14.22 -13.99 -12.68
N TYR A 137 -13.21 -14.77 -13.07
CA TYR A 137 -12.57 -14.65 -14.38
C TYR A 137 -13.53 -14.97 -15.52
N THR A 138 -14.25 -16.09 -15.45
CA THR A 138 -15.21 -16.49 -16.49
C THR A 138 -16.36 -15.49 -16.61
N TYR A 139 -16.87 -14.98 -15.49
CA TYR A 139 -17.89 -13.94 -15.50
C TYR A 139 -17.36 -12.66 -16.16
N VAL A 140 -16.19 -12.17 -15.72
CA VAL A 140 -15.56 -10.96 -16.27
C VAL A 140 -15.28 -11.11 -17.76
N GLU A 141 -14.76 -12.26 -18.22
CA GLU A 141 -14.51 -12.52 -19.64
C GLU A 141 -15.79 -12.59 -20.49
N SER A 142 -16.93 -12.91 -19.87
CA SER A 142 -18.23 -12.90 -20.56
C SER A 142 -18.78 -11.48 -20.79
N LEU A 143 -18.28 -10.49 -20.05
CA LEU A 143 -18.65 -9.09 -20.20
C LEU A 143 -17.87 -8.44 -21.34
N ASP A 144 -18.46 -7.43 -21.98
CA ASP A 144 -17.72 -6.58 -22.91
C ASP A 144 -16.70 -5.69 -22.17
N ALA A 145 -15.77 -5.10 -22.91
CA ALA A 145 -14.69 -4.30 -22.31
C ALA A 145 -15.19 -3.08 -21.52
N ALA A 146 -16.33 -2.50 -21.88
CA ALA A 146 -16.89 -1.36 -21.16
C ALA A 146 -17.49 -1.81 -19.82
N ASP A 147 -18.20 -2.93 -19.80
CA ASP A 147 -18.75 -3.51 -18.57
C ASP A 147 -17.65 -4.05 -17.65
N GLN A 148 -16.59 -4.66 -18.19
CA GLN A 148 -15.41 -5.02 -17.40
C GLN A 148 -14.82 -3.79 -16.70
N ALA A 149 -14.65 -2.68 -17.44
CA ALA A 149 -14.11 -1.45 -16.87
C ALA A 149 -15.02 -0.87 -15.77
N ARG A 150 -16.36 -0.90 -15.97
CA ARG A 150 -17.33 -0.45 -14.96
C ARG A 150 -17.29 -1.29 -13.70
N LEU A 151 -17.26 -2.61 -13.85
CA LEU A 151 -17.18 -3.57 -12.74
C LEU A 151 -15.93 -3.31 -11.90
N TRP A 152 -14.76 -3.26 -12.53
CA TRP A 152 -13.50 -3.07 -11.80
C TRP A 152 -13.38 -1.67 -11.20
N ALA A 153 -13.85 -0.63 -11.89
CA ALA A 153 -13.91 0.71 -11.31
C ALA A 153 -14.83 0.75 -10.08
N TYR A 154 -15.95 0.02 -10.10
CA TYR A 154 -16.83 -0.08 -8.93
C TYR A 154 -16.18 -0.80 -7.75
N VAL A 155 -15.48 -1.91 -8.00
CA VAL A 155 -14.71 -2.61 -6.95
C VAL A 155 -13.67 -1.67 -6.36
N ASP A 156 -12.89 -0.98 -7.19
CA ASP A 156 -11.88 -0.01 -6.76
C ASP A 156 -12.47 1.11 -5.88
N VAL A 157 -13.61 1.67 -6.28
CA VAL A 157 -14.32 2.70 -5.50
C VAL A 157 -14.84 2.14 -4.18
N ALA A 158 -15.39 0.93 -4.16
CA ALA A 158 -15.90 0.32 -2.93
C ALA A 158 -14.79 0.08 -1.90
N VAL A 159 -13.61 -0.36 -2.33
CA VAL A 159 -12.44 -0.55 -1.46
C VAL A 159 -11.90 0.79 -0.97
N TYR A 160 -11.80 1.78 -1.87
CA TYR A 160 -11.41 3.14 -1.50
C TYR A 160 -12.37 3.73 -0.45
N ASP A 161 -13.68 3.58 -0.62
CA ASP A 161 -14.68 4.10 0.32
C ASP A 161 -14.61 3.39 1.68
N ALA A 162 -14.36 2.07 1.70
CA ALA A 162 -14.10 1.34 2.93
C ALA A 162 -12.85 1.86 3.66
N ALA A 163 -11.77 2.14 2.93
CA ALA A 163 -10.54 2.70 3.53
C ALA A 163 -10.73 4.15 3.97
N ARG A 164 -11.50 4.94 3.22
CA ARG A 164 -11.84 6.34 3.54
C ARG A 164 -12.58 6.44 4.87
N ALA A 165 -13.40 5.46 5.23
CA ALA A 165 -14.05 5.41 6.55
C ALA A 165 -13.03 5.42 7.71
N GLY A 166 -11.79 4.98 7.47
CA GLY A 166 -10.67 5.02 8.42
C GLY A 166 -9.97 6.37 8.54
N VAL A 167 -10.29 7.38 7.73
CA VAL A 167 -9.60 8.68 7.76
C VAL A 167 -9.59 9.35 9.14
N PRO A 168 -10.69 9.35 9.93
CA PRO A 168 -10.65 9.86 11.30
C PRO A 168 -9.63 9.13 12.19
N LEU A 169 -9.50 7.81 12.03
CA LEU A 169 -8.48 7.00 12.72
C LEU A 169 -7.07 7.39 12.26
N PHE A 170 -6.82 7.54 10.96
CA PHE A 170 -5.50 7.95 10.47
C PHE A 170 -5.09 9.34 11.02
N ARG A 171 -6.03 10.29 11.11
CA ARG A 171 -5.77 11.59 11.75
C ARG A 171 -5.43 11.46 13.23
N HIS A 172 -6.05 10.51 13.94
CA HIS A 172 -5.71 10.21 15.34
C HIS A 172 -4.32 9.59 15.48
N LEU A 173 -3.96 8.67 14.58
CA LEU A 173 -2.66 7.98 14.55
C LEU A 173 -1.47 8.91 14.25
N LEU A 174 -1.69 10.14 13.80
CA LEU A 174 -0.64 11.18 13.72
C LEU A 174 -0.05 11.55 15.09
N ALA A 175 -0.67 11.15 16.20
CA ALA A 175 -0.17 11.37 17.55
C ALA A 175 0.31 10.07 18.23
N ASP A 176 0.43 8.97 17.48
CA ASP A 176 0.84 7.67 18.02
C ASP A 176 2.27 7.73 18.58
N PRO A 177 2.60 7.03 19.69
CA PRO A 177 3.96 6.98 20.22
C PRO A 177 4.98 6.41 19.21
N ASP A 178 4.55 5.50 18.32
CA ASP A 178 5.43 4.92 17.30
C ASP A 178 5.59 5.86 16.09
N PRO A 179 6.81 6.36 15.79
CA PRO A 179 7.06 7.21 14.62
C PRO A 179 6.69 6.54 13.28
N TRP A 180 6.76 5.21 13.17
CA TRP A 180 6.39 4.51 11.94
C TRP A 180 4.88 4.50 11.73
N VAL A 181 4.10 4.42 12.82
CA VAL A 181 2.64 4.58 12.75
C VAL A 181 2.28 6.00 12.34
N ARG A 182 2.90 7.03 12.93
CA ARG A 182 2.68 8.43 12.52
C ARG A 182 3.02 8.67 11.05
N THR A 183 4.15 8.13 10.59
CA THR A 183 4.60 8.25 9.19
C THR A 183 3.63 7.56 8.23
N GLY A 184 3.23 6.31 8.53
CA GLY A 184 2.26 5.59 7.72
C GLY A 184 0.89 6.28 7.70
N ALA A 185 0.48 6.90 8.82
CA ALA A 185 -0.79 7.62 8.91
C ALA A 185 -0.76 8.89 8.05
N ALA A 186 0.35 9.63 8.09
CA ALA A 186 0.55 10.78 7.23
C ALA A 186 0.52 10.39 5.74
N TYR A 187 1.17 9.28 5.38
CA TYR A 187 1.15 8.74 4.02
C TYR A 187 -0.26 8.33 3.59
N ALA A 188 -1.00 7.58 4.41
CA ALA A 188 -2.38 7.16 4.11
C ALA A 188 -3.31 8.36 3.85
N LEU A 189 -3.19 9.42 4.66
CA LEU A 189 -4.03 10.62 4.55
C LEU A 189 -3.87 11.35 3.21
N ALA A 190 -2.73 11.24 2.54
CA ALA A 190 -2.42 11.91 1.28
C ALA A 190 -3.40 11.56 0.14
N TRP A 191 -4.04 10.40 0.25
CA TRP A 191 -4.75 9.77 -0.85
C TRP A 191 -6.27 9.99 -0.85
N PHE A 192 -6.78 10.74 0.12
CA PHE A 192 -8.21 11.00 0.27
C PHE A 192 -8.54 12.48 0.00
N PRO A 193 -8.57 12.94 -1.27
CA PRO A 193 -8.79 14.36 -1.60
C PRO A 193 -10.16 14.88 -1.13
N GLU A 194 -11.16 14.02 -1.04
CA GLU A 194 -12.48 14.38 -0.49
C GLU A 194 -12.43 14.73 1.00
N GLU A 195 -11.35 14.31 1.69
CA GLU A 195 -11.08 14.54 3.10
C GLU A 195 -9.99 15.60 3.34
N ALA A 196 -9.56 16.30 2.28
CA ALA A 196 -8.40 17.17 2.29
C ALA A 196 -8.44 18.24 3.40
N ALA A 197 -9.57 18.94 3.58
CA ALA A 197 -9.66 20.04 4.54
C ALA A 197 -9.32 19.60 5.97
N GLY A 198 -9.85 18.46 6.42
CA GLY A 198 -9.57 17.91 7.75
C GLY A 198 -8.17 17.31 7.85
N SER A 199 -7.70 16.65 6.79
CA SER A 199 -6.40 15.98 6.75
C SER A 199 -5.24 16.97 6.71
N VAL A 200 -5.32 18.01 5.88
CA VAL A 200 -4.33 19.10 5.83
C VAL A 200 -4.20 19.81 7.18
N ALA A 201 -5.33 20.12 7.83
CA ALA A 201 -5.29 20.73 9.16
C ALA A 201 -4.65 19.83 10.22
N ALA A 202 -4.86 18.50 10.13
CA ALA A 202 -4.24 17.54 11.03
C ALA A 202 -2.72 17.39 10.77
N LEU A 203 -2.32 17.28 9.50
CA LEU A 203 -0.92 17.20 9.06
C LEU A 203 -0.14 18.46 9.43
N ALA A 204 -0.74 19.65 9.32
CA ALA A 204 -0.12 20.91 9.73
C ALA A 204 0.23 20.91 11.23
N ARG A 205 -0.73 20.51 12.08
CA ARG A 205 -0.50 20.41 13.53
C ARG A 205 0.55 19.36 13.86
N ALA A 206 0.51 18.21 13.20
CA ALA A 206 1.49 17.15 13.41
C ALA A 206 2.91 17.59 12.99
N THR A 207 3.04 18.28 11.86
CA THR A 207 4.31 18.86 11.40
C THR A 207 4.89 19.82 12.42
N ASP A 208 4.09 20.74 12.95
CA ASP A 208 4.53 21.70 13.98
C ASP A 208 5.03 20.99 15.25
N VAL A 209 4.31 19.98 15.72
CA VAL A 209 4.73 19.16 16.88
C VAL A 209 6.04 18.43 16.59
N SER A 210 6.13 17.75 15.45
CA SER A 210 7.29 16.96 15.05
C SER A 210 8.55 17.80 14.89
N GLN A 211 8.44 19.05 14.41
CA GLN A 211 9.56 19.99 14.38
C GLN A 211 10.02 20.41 15.78
N VAL A 212 9.07 20.70 16.69
CA VAL A 212 9.39 21.09 18.08
C VAL A 212 10.05 19.96 18.86
N THR A 213 9.60 18.72 18.67
CA THR A 213 10.14 17.55 19.38
C THR A 213 11.40 16.97 18.76
N GLY A 214 11.83 17.49 17.59
CA GLY A 214 12.98 16.96 16.86
C GLY A 214 12.75 15.57 16.27
N ALA A 215 11.54 15.31 15.76
CA ALA A 215 11.19 14.06 15.09
C ALA A 215 12.06 13.80 13.85
N GLY A 216 12.04 12.56 13.36
CA GLY A 216 12.85 12.14 12.21
C GLY A 216 12.48 12.89 10.92
N ALA A 217 13.48 13.20 10.10
CA ALA A 217 13.28 13.92 8.83
C ALA A 217 12.29 13.22 7.87
N VAL A 218 12.22 11.89 7.89
CA VAL A 218 11.29 11.11 7.07
C VAL A 218 9.83 11.44 7.44
N GLU A 219 9.52 11.50 8.73
CA GLU A 219 8.16 11.76 9.22
C GLU A 219 7.66 13.14 8.75
N VAL A 220 8.47 14.18 8.96
CA VAL A 220 8.16 15.55 8.54
C VAL A 220 8.04 15.64 7.01
N ALA A 221 8.97 15.02 6.27
CA ALA A 221 8.92 15.01 4.81
C ALA A 221 7.64 14.36 4.29
N THR A 222 7.23 13.22 4.87
CA THR A 222 5.98 12.53 4.50
C THR A 222 4.76 13.42 4.76
N MET A 223 4.70 14.13 5.89
CA MET A 223 3.58 15.05 6.19
C MET A 223 3.48 16.21 5.20
N LEU A 224 4.63 16.76 4.77
CA LEU A 224 4.69 17.84 3.79
C LEU A 224 4.27 17.36 2.39
N VAL A 225 4.76 16.20 1.96
CA VAL A 225 4.35 15.58 0.68
C VAL A 225 2.86 15.26 0.69
N ALA A 226 2.34 14.67 1.77
CA ALA A 226 0.93 14.37 1.93
C ALA A 226 0.06 15.64 1.86
N SER A 227 0.51 16.74 2.48
CA SER A 227 -0.18 18.02 2.39
C SER A 227 -0.20 18.57 0.96
N GLY A 228 0.91 18.45 0.24
CA GLY A 228 1.03 18.86 -1.17
C GLY A 228 0.10 18.07 -2.09
N LEU A 229 0.04 16.74 -1.93
CA LEU A 229 -0.88 15.87 -2.69
C LEU A 229 -2.36 16.21 -2.45
N LEU A 230 -2.68 16.75 -1.26
CA LEU A 230 -4.01 17.26 -0.93
C LEU A 230 -4.24 18.72 -1.37
N ASN A 231 -3.38 19.26 -2.23
CA ASN A 231 -3.41 20.63 -2.74
C ASN A 231 -3.34 21.71 -1.65
N ALA A 232 -2.66 21.43 -0.53
CA ALA A 232 -2.36 22.47 0.46
C ALA A 232 -1.39 23.51 -0.12
N ALA A 233 -1.62 24.78 0.18
CA ALA A 233 -0.65 25.82 -0.13
C ALA A 233 0.65 25.58 0.65
N PRO A 234 1.82 25.73 0.02
CA PRO A 234 3.09 25.54 0.72
C PRO A 234 3.27 26.57 1.84
N ASP A 235 3.56 26.10 3.05
CA ASP A 235 3.97 26.96 4.16
C ASP A 235 5.50 27.12 4.14
N HIS A 236 5.95 28.34 3.88
CA HIS A 236 7.37 28.71 3.82
C HIS A 236 8.11 28.43 5.14
N ARG A 237 7.42 28.36 6.28
CA ARG A 237 8.04 28.01 7.57
C ARG A 237 8.62 26.59 7.58
N TRP A 238 8.01 25.67 6.84
CA TRP A 238 8.44 24.26 6.79
C TRP A 238 9.40 23.96 5.64
N LEU A 239 9.52 24.89 4.68
CA LEU A 239 10.38 24.77 3.50
C LEU A 239 11.65 25.63 3.62
N ALA A 240 11.77 26.45 4.66
CA ALA A 240 12.99 27.20 4.95
C ALA A 240 14.05 26.25 5.50
N ASP A 241 15.25 26.30 4.92
CA ASP A 241 16.43 25.66 5.53
C ASP A 241 16.60 26.22 6.96
N PRO A 242 16.86 25.38 7.97
CA PRO A 242 17.28 25.89 9.27
C PRO A 242 18.50 26.79 9.06
N PRO A 243 18.56 27.97 9.70
CA PRO A 243 19.62 28.93 9.44
C PRO A 243 20.98 28.25 9.59
N ALA A 244 21.80 28.33 8.54
CA ALA A 244 23.18 27.82 8.53
C ALA A 244 24.00 28.57 9.59
N GLY A 245 23.97 28.09 10.83
CA GLY A 245 24.37 28.89 11.99
C GLY A 245 24.72 28.07 13.22
N GLY A 246 25.40 26.94 13.05
CA GLY A 246 26.13 26.26 14.13
C GLY A 246 27.53 25.92 13.62
N PRO A 247 28.62 26.19 14.36
CA PRO A 247 29.96 26.00 13.84
C PRO A 247 30.17 24.52 13.54
N VAL A 248 30.26 24.18 12.24
CA VAL A 248 30.82 22.92 11.78
C VAL A 248 32.25 22.90 12.31
N ARG A 249 32.47 22.19 13.42
CA ARG A 249 33.81 21.87 13.92
C ARG A 249 34.46 20.97 12.89
N ARG A 250 35.08 21.57 11.87
CA ARG A 250 36.06 20.91 11.03
C ARG A 250 37.18 20.44 11.96
N ARG A 251 37.19 19.14 12.30
CA ARG A 251 38.37 18.51 12.89
C ARG A 251 39.51 18.68 11.89
N ARG A 252 40.39 19.64 12.16
CA ARG A 252 41.69 19.76 11.49
C ARG A 252 42.45 18.47 11.79
N ARG A 253 42.55 17.59 10.80
CA ARG A 253 43.52 16.50 10.81
C ARG A 253 44.90 17.13 10.56
N THR A 254 45.64 17.42 11.63
CA THR A 254 47.07 17.71 11.55
C THR A 254 47.79 16.40 11.33
N GLY A 255 48.25 16.17 10.10
CA GLY A 255 49.11 15.04 9.74
C GLY A 255 50.18 15.55 8.78
N THR A 256 51.28 16.03 9.36
CA THR A 256 52.57 16.28 8.70
C THR A 256 53.21 14.96 8.27
N GLY A 257 53.80 14.90 7.08
CA GLY A 257 54.75 13.83 6.73
C GLY A 257 54.84 13.55 5.23
N ALA A 258 55.98 13.90 4.64
CA ALA A 258 56.32 13.78 3.23
C ALA A 258 56.58 12.32 2.78
N GLY A 259 56.47 12.05 1.47
CA GLY A 259 57.00 10.83 0.82
C GLY A 259 58.54 10.84 0.72
N PRO A 260 59.21 10.01 -0.14
CA PRO A 260 58.67 9.23 -1.28
C PRO A 260 59.29 7.81 -1.49
N GLY A 261 58.79 7.05 -2.49
CA GLY A 261 59.62 6.14 -3.31
C GLY A 261 59.29 4.63 -3.27
N GLY A 262 59.15 4.02 -4.47
CA GLY A 262 59.26 2.57 -4.69
C GLY A 262 58.18 1.97 -5.62
N ARG A 263 58.56 1.59 -6.85
CA ARG A 263 57.70 0.91 -7.85
C ARG A 263 57.68 -0.64 -7.65
N PRO A 264 57.19 -1.48 -8.60
CA PRO A 264 56.08 -2.41 -8.40
C PRO A 264 56.53 -3.89 -8.34
N HIS A 265 55.64 -4.79 -7.91
CA HIS A 265 55.87 -6.24 -8.01
C HIS A 265 54.75 -6.92 -8.81
N ASP A 266 55.16 -7.54 -9.92
CA ASP A 266 54.42 -8.58 -10.66
C ASP A 266 54.32 -9.89 -9.86
N GLY A 267 53.26 -10.67 -10.08
CA GLY A 267 53.17 -12.06 -9.62
C GLY A 267 51.80 -12.69 -9.84
N ARG A 268 51.74 -13.79 -10.60
CA ARG A 268 50.56 -14.45 -11.20
C ARG A 268 49.94 -15.55 -10.30
N GLY A 269 48.74 -15.98 -10.70
CA GLY A 269 48.15 -17.33 -10.48
C GLY A 269 47.12 -17.38 -9.35
N ALA A 270 45.97 -18.03 -9.45
CA ALA A 270 45.45 -19.02 -10.39
C ALA A 270 43.90 -19.09 -10.27
N ASP A 271 43.22 -19.43 -11.37
CA ASP A 271 42.28 -20.57 -11.52
C ASP A 271 41.70 -21.16 -10.23
N ASP A 272 40.45 -21.57 -10.11
CA ASP A 272 39.29 -21.83 -10.97
C ASP A 272 38.18 -22.10 -9.95
N LEU A 273 36.90 -21.99 -10.31
CA LEU A 273 35.80 -22.81 -9.77
C LEU A 273 34.44 -22.22 -10.16
N ASP A 274 33.90 -22.89 -11.16
CA ASP A 274 32.58 -23.52 -11.13
C ASP A 274 31.41 -22.77 -11.78
N ARG A 275 31.26 -23.11 -13.07
CA ARG A 275 30.03 -23.04 -13.84
C ARG A 275 29.01 -24.05 -13.30
N ARG A 276 27.79 -23.61 -12.98
CA ARG A 276 26.57 -24.45 -13.08
C ARG A 276 25.32 -23.66 -13.51
N PRO A 277 24.30 -24.35 -14.08
CA PRO A 277 23.63 -23.90 -15.29
C PRO A 277 22.24 -23.29 -15.08
N ALA A 278 21.76 -22.67 -16.16
CA ALA A 278 20.45 -22.07 -16.35
C ALA A 278 19.27 -22.96 -15.91
N ARG A 279 18.38 -22.39 -15.11
CA ARG A 279 17.02 -22.93 -14.90
C ARG A 279 16.07 -22.26 -15.90
N ARG A 280 15.31 -23.12 -16.59
CA ARG A 280 14.19 -22.77 -17.46
C ARG A 280 13.06 -22.15 -16.62
N ASP A 281 12.76 -20.88 -16.85
CA ASP A 281 11.48 -20.29 -16.49
C ASP A 281 10.49 -20.54 -17.63
N GLY A 282 9.51 -21.41 -17.38
CA GLY A 282 8.30 -21.49 -18.18
C GLY A 282 7.31 -20.45 -17.70
N ARG A 283 7.31 -19.27 -18.32
CA ARG A 283 6.23 -18.28 -18.22
C ARG A 283 5.20 -18.54 -19.33
N PRO A 284 3.89 -18.48 -19.05
CA PRO A 284 2.93 -18.03 -20.04
C PRO A 284 2.83 -16.49 -19.93
N ASP A 285 3.45 -15.79 -20.88
CA ASP A 285 3.26 -14.36 -21.11
C ASP A 285 1.83 -14.11 -21.62
N GLY A 286 1.01 -13.45 -20.82
CA GLY A 286 -0.31 -12.99 -21.20
C GLY A 286 -0.50 -11.54 -20.78
N ARG A 287 -0.08 -10.60 -21.64
CA ARG A 287 -0.65 -9.24 -21.82
C ARG A 287 0.21 -8.44 -22.80
N ARG A 288 -0.22 -8.38 -24.06
CA ARG A 288 0.11 -7.26 -24.96
C ARG A 288 -0.96 -6.19 -24.77
N LEU A 289 -0.55 -5.05 -24.22
CA LEU A 289 -1.34 -3.82 -24.25
C LEU A 289 -1.48 -3.38 -25.72
N ALA A 290 -2.72 -3.34 -26.21
CA ALA A 290 -3.02 -2.77 -27.52
C ALA A 290 -2.86 -1.24 -27.45
N ALA A 291 -2.00 -0.71 -28.31
CA ALA A 291 -1.81 0.71 -28.50
C ALA A 291 -3.07 1.35 -29.11
N VAL A 292 -3.50 2.46 -28.54
CA VAL A 292 -4.52 3.36 -29.07
C VAL A 292 -3.98 4.05 -30.33
N PRO A 293 -4.66 4.00 -31.49
CA PRO A 293 -4.24 4.78 -32.65
C PRO A 293 -4.64 6.25 -32.46
N GLN A 294 -3.66 7.15 -32.58
CA GLN A 294 -3.94 8.58 -32.78
C GLN A 294 -4.35 8.81 -34.24
N ARG A 295 -5.51 9.46 -34.39
CA ARG A 295 -6.09 10.16 -35.54
C ARG A 295 -5.51 9.93 -36.93
#